data_AF-A0A0S8G4P6-F1
#
_entry.id   AF-A0A0S8G4P6-F1
#
_cell.length_a   1.000
_cell.length_b   1.000
_cell.length_c   1.000
_cell.angle_alpha   90.00
_cell.angle_beta   90.00
_cell.angle_gamma   90.00
#
_symmetry.space_group_name_H-M   'P 1'
#
loop_
_entity.id
_entity.type
_entity.pdbx_description
1 polymer ?
#
loop_
_entity_poly.entity_id
_entity_poly.type
_entity_poly.pdbx_seq_one_letter_code
_entity_poly.pdbx_strand_id
1 'polypeptide(L)' 'QGLAQALGKLRDSYQPLKRASQSNAHLFIASPFGKDRVSMAQLLATHPPLNDRIERLNSLVI' A
#
# COMPACT_ATOMS: atom_id res chain seq x y z
N GLN A 1 1.07 -13.73 -15.69
CA GLN A 1 1.26 -12.27 -15.85
C GLN A 1 0.05 -11.41 -15.45
N GLY A 2 -1.20 -11.84 -15.70
CA GLY A 2 -2.39 -11.01 -15.44
C GLY A 2 -2.53 -10.47 -14.01
N LEU A 3 -2.24 -11.29 -12.98
CA LEU A 3 -2.33 -10.86 -11.58
C LEU A 3 -1.31 -9.76 -11.25
N ALA A 4 -0.06 -9.89 -11.68
CA ALA A 4 0.98 -8.88 -11.44
C ALA A 4 0.60 -7.54 -12.10
N GLN A 5 0.06 -7.56 -13.32
CA GLN A 5 -0.42 -6.36 -13.99
C GLN A 5 -1.64 -5.73 -13.30
N ALA A 6 -2.60 -6.55 -12.84
CA ALA A 6 -3.75 -6.05 -12.10
C ALA A 6 -3.34 -5.37 -10.78
N LEU A 7 -2.40 -5.97 -10.04
CA LEU A 7 -1.85 -5.38 -8.82
C LEU A 7 -1.03 -4.11 -9.10
N GLY A 8 -0.28 -4.07 -10.21
CA GLY A 8 0.39 -2.86 -10.68
C GLY A 8 -0.60 -1.72 -10.94
N LYS A 9 -1.68 -2.00 -11.68
CA LYS A 9 -2.75 -1.03 -11.90
C LYS A 9 -3.39 -0.54 -10.59
N LEU A 10 -3.62 -1.44 -9.63
CA LEU A 10 -4.17 -1.07 -8.32
C LEU A 10 -3.25 -0.12 -7.56
N ARG A 11 -1.94 -0.39 -7.56
CA ARG A 11 -0.93 0.49 -6.96
C ARG A 11 -0.96 1.87 -7.60
N ASP A 12 -0.98 1.92 -8.92
CA ASP A 12 -0.87 3.17 -9.68
C ASP A 12 -2.19 3.97 -9.67
N SER A 13 -3.33 3.29 -9.46
CA SER A 13 -4.66 3.92 -9.35
C SER A 13 -4.97 4.43 -7.94
N TYR A 14 -4.05 4.27 -6.98
CA TYR A 14 -4.24 4.79 -5.63
C TYR A 14 -4.29 6.32 -5.64
N GLN A 15 -5.45 6.89 -5.30
CA GLN A 15 -5.66 8.33 -5.19
C GLN A 15 -5.95 8.73 -3.74
N PRO A 16 -4.96 9.28 -3.00
CA PRO A 16 -5.21 9.82 -1.68
C PRO A 16 -6.05 11.10 -1.77
N LEU A 17 -6.71 11.45 -0.65
CA LEU A 17 -7.42 12.73 -0.54
C LEU A 17 -6.45 13.90 -0.76
N LYS A 18 -6.89 14.92 -1.53
CA LYS A 18 -6.03 16.07 -1.91
C LYS A 18 -5.50 16.88 -0.73
N ARG A 19 -6.23 16.92 0.39
CA ARG A 19 -5.84 17.61 1.63
C ARG A 19 -6.31 16.85 2.85
N ALA A 20 -5.41 16.67 3.80
CA ALA A 20 -5.74 16.22 5.15
C ALA A 20 -6.03 17.42 6.06
N SER A 21 -7.09 17.33 6.86
CA SER A 21 -7.48 18.27 7.90
C SER A 21 -7.92 17.50 9.14
N GLN A 22 -7.86 18.11 10.32
CA GLN A 22 -8.26 17.41 11.56
C GLN A 22 -9.71 16.89 11.48
N SER A 23 -10.58 17.63 10.80
CA SER A 23 -11.98 17.24 10.57
C SER A 23 -12.15 15.99 9.69
N ASN A 24 -11.21 15.66 8.79
CA ASN A 24 -11.29 14.50 7.90
C ASN A 24 -10.29 13.39 8.25
N ALA A 25 -9.58 13.51 9.36
CA ALA A 25 -8.54 12.57 9.78
C ALA A 25 -9.07 11.13 10.02
N HIS A 26 -10.33 11.01 10.45
CA HIS A 26 -10.99 9.71 10.70
C HIS A 26 -11.32 8.93 9.42
N LEU A 27 -11.20 9.53 8.24
CA LEU A 27 -11.37 8.85 6.95
C LEU A 27 -10.12 8.04 6.55
N PHE A 28 -9.00 8.24 7.23
CA PHE A 28 -7.75 7.57 6.91
C PHE A 28 -7.54 6.34 7.80
N ILE A 29 -7.04 5.25 7.21
CA ILE A 29 -6.65 4.03 7.95
C ILE A 29 -5.41 4.28 8.81
N ALA A 30 -4.52 5.17 8.37
CA ALA A 30 -3.33 5.61 9.09
C ALA A 30 -3.34 7.15 9.21
N SER A 31 -2.72 7.67 10.26
CA SER A 31 -2.69 9.11 10.52
C SER A 31 -2.12 9.89 9.33
N PRO A 32 -2.88 10.85 8.75
CA PRO A 32 -2.42 11.62 7.61
C PRO A 32 -1.42 12.73 7.99
N PHE A 33 -1.19 12.97 9.28
CA PHE A 33 -0.30 14.03 9.78
C PHE A 33 1.12 13.55 10.12
N GLY A 34 1.44 12.30 9.75
CA GLY A 34 2.80 11.79 9.77
C GLY A 34 3.37 11.51 11.16
N LYS A 35 3.33 10.24 11.58
CA LYS A 35 4.35 9.51 12.38
C LYS A 35 3.85 8.10 12.72
N ASP A 36 3.25 7.41 11.76
CA ASP A 36 2.86 6.02 11.99
C ASP A 36 4.01 5.11 11.59
N ARG A 37 4.26 4.12 12.45
CA ARG A 37 5.44 3.27 12.55
C ARG A 37 5.54 2.25 11.42
N VAL A 38 5.53 2.71 10.16
CA VAL A 38 5.49 1.85 8.97
C VAL A 38 6.64 0.84 8.97
N SER A 39 7.82 1.19 9.50
CA SER A 39 8.97 0.26 9.54
C SER A 39 8.80 -0.90 10.52
N MET A 40 8.12 -0.72 11.66
CA MET A 40 7.87 -1.82 12.60
C MET A 40 6.66 -2.66 12.22
N ALA A 41 5.69 -2.08 11.51
CA ALA A 41 4.49 -2.78 11.07
C ALA A 41 4.77 -3.92 10.06
N GLN A 42 5.87 -3.81 9.28
CA GLN A 42 6.25 -4.85 8.33
C GLN A 42 6.64 -6.18 8.99
N LEU A 43 7.22 -6.15 10.20
CA LEU A 43 7.65 -7.38 10.89
C LEU A 43 6.48 -8.23 11.42
N LEU A 44 5.30 -7.62 11.59
CA LEU A 44 4.10 -8.29 12.11
C LEU A 44 3.02 -8.48 11.03
N ALA A 45 3.34 -8.19 9.76
CA ALA A 45 2.39 -8.31 8.68
C ALA A 45 2.14 -9.78 8.32
N THR A 46 0.88 -10.21 8.28
CA THR A 46 0.49 -11.57 7.85
C THR A 46 0.76 -11.79 6.35
N HIS A 47 0.89 -10.72 5.58
CA HIS A 47 1.14 -10.74 4.16
C HIS A 47 2.22 -9.74 3.79
N PRO A 48 3.04 -10.04 2.77
CA PRO A 48 4.02 -9.09 2.26
C PRO A 48 3.32 -7.81 1.75
N PRO A 49 4.00 -6.66 1.75
CA PRO A 49 3.46 -5.43 1.20
C PRO A 49 3.21 -5.54 -0.31
N LEU A 50 2.40 -4.62 -0.86
CA LEU A 50 1.91 -4.70 -2.23
C LEU A 50 3.04 -4.76 -3.28
N ASN A 51 4.11 -3.99 -3.11
CA ASN A 51 5.24 -3.98 -4.04
C ASN A 51 5.95 -5.34 -4.08
N ASP A 52 6.25 -5.92 -2.91
CA ASP A 52 6.86 -7.24 -2.78
C ASP A 52 5.97 -8.34 -3.38
N ARG A 53 4.64 -8.21 -3.29
CA ARG A 53 3.72 -9.15 -3.97
C ARG A 53 3.92 -9.12 -5.48
N ILE A 54 3.99 -7.93 -6.07
CA ILE A 54 4.17 -7.75 -7.51
C ILE A 54 5.52 -8.32 -7.94
N GLU A 55 6.59 -8.02 -7.20
CA GLU A 55 7.93 -8.51 -7.49
C GLU A 55 8.00 -10.04 -7.46
N ARG A 56 7.45 -10.68 -6.42
CA ARG A 56 7.36 -12.15 -6.32
C ARG A 56 6.58 -12.75 -7.47
N LEU A 57 5.48 -12.13 -7.89
CA LEU A 57 4.69 -12.64 -9.01
C LEU A 57 5.42 -12.50 -10.34
N ASN A 58 6.23 -11.46 -10.52
CA ASN A 58 7.05 -11.30 -11.71
C ASN A 58 8.22 -12.28 -11.72
N SER A 59 8.84 -12.58 -10.58
CA SER A 59 9.95 -13.54 -10.51
C SER A 59 9.51 -14.99 -10.72
N LEU A 60 8.26 -15.32 -10.43
CA LEU A 60 7.67 -16.65 -10.67
C LEU A 60 7.27 -16.87 -12.14
N VAL A 61 7.10 -15.81 -12.91
CA VAL A 61 6.77 -15.90 -14.32
C VAL A 61 8.04 -15.71 -15.14
N ILE A 62 8.53 -16.82 -15.70
CA ILE A 62 9.59 -16.84 -16.72
C ILE A 62 9.04 -16.27 -18.03
#